data_AF-A0AAW2T6P3-F1
#
_entry.id   AF-A0AAW2T6P3-F1
#
_cell.length_a   1.000
_cell.length_b   1.000
_cell.length_c   1.000
_cell.angle_alpha   90.00
_cell.angle_beta   90.00
_cell.angle_gamma   90.00
#
_symmetry.space_group_name_H-M   'P 1'
#
loop_
_entity.id
_entity.type
_entity.pdbx_description
1 polymer ?
#
loop_
_entity_poly.entity_id
_entity_poly.type
_entity_poly.pdbx_seq_one_letter_code
_entity_poly.pdbx_strand_id
1 'polypeptide(L)'
;MAEPISVAIPITPKVDLTGLPEKFSGQFFKRWQQRMKIWLTMKGLLTVIQVIRPEPTDTNPRTAEIEQWIEKDQIGRGAILSALSDTLFDVYCSDSYTAKSLWDELDRKYNTEEQGLEKYSVSKFMRYQMVEDRSVAEQTHEIINLEHALADAEMKTS
;
A
#
# COMPACT_ATOMS: atom_id res chain seq x y z
N MET A 1 39.58 -35.93 20.67
CA MET A 1 39.61 -34.66 19.92
C MET A 1 38.54 -34.76 18.85
N ALA A 2 37.44 -34.02 19.00
CA ALA A 2 36.35 -33.99 18.03
C ALA A 2 36.43 -32.64 17.30
N GLU A 3 36.51 -32.66 15.97
CA GLU A 3 36.49 -31.45 15.14
C GLU A 3 35.12 -30.77 15.24
N PRO A 4 35.04 -29.42 15.26
CA PRO A 4 33.77 -28.73 15.29
C PRO A 4 33.09 -28.83 13.92
N ILE A 5 31.85 -29.32 13.92
CA ILE A 5 30.97 -29.35 12.75
C ILE A 5 30.68 -27.89 12.34
N SER A 6 31.15 -27.51 11.15
CA SER A 6 30.81 -26.24 10.52
C SER A 6 29.34 -26.28 10.11
N VAL A 7 28.46 -25.73 10.95
CA VAL A 7 27.05 -25.53 10.61
C VAL A 7 27.00 -24.40 9.58
N ALA A 8 26.74 -24.75 8.32
CA ALA A 8 26.46 -23.78 7.28
C ALA A 8 25.26 -22.94 7.69
N ILE A 9 25.50 -21.65 7.95
CA ILE A 9 24.46 -20.66 8.21
C ILE A 9 23.59 -20.59 6.96
N PRO A 10 22.25 -20.74 7.05
CA PRO A 10 21.39 -20.53 5.90
C PRO A 10 21.60 -19.09 5.41
N ILE A 11 22.05 -18.97 4.16
CA ILE A 11 22.25 -17.68 3.49
C ILE A 11 20.85 -17.11 3.29
N THR A 12 20.35 -16.35 4.25
CA THR A 12 19.18 -15.50 4.05
C THR A 12 19.50 -14.61 2.84
N PRO A 13 18.67 -14.59 1.78
CA PRO A 13 18.90 -13.69 0.67
C PRO A 13 18.91 -12.27 1.23
N LYS A 14 20.10 -11.64 1.23
CA LYS A 14 20.24 -10.23 1.59
C LYS A 14 19.45 -9.46 0.54
N VAL A 15 18.26 -9.00 0.92
CA VAL A 15 17.50 -8.05 0.12
C VAL A 15 18.40 -6.85 -0.12
N ASP A 16 18.68 -6.59 -1.38
CA ASP A 16 19.42 -5.40 -1.79
C ASP A 16 18.51 -4.18 -1.62
N LEU A 17 18.60 -3.54 -0.45
CA LEU A 17 17.88 -2.31 -0.08
C LEU A 17 18.48 -1.05 -0.73
N THR A 18 19.37 -1.18 -1.71
CA THR A 18 19.90 -0.01 -2.43
C THR A 18 18.77 0.76 -3.13
N GLY A 19 18.87 2.09 -3.06
CA GLY A 19 17.90 3.00 -3.66
C GLY A 19 16.57 3.14 -2.89
N LEU A 20 16.46 2.60 -1.67
CA LEU A 20 15.28 2.78 -0.83
C LEU A 20 14.97 4.29 -0.67
N PRO A 21 13.69 4.68 -0.72
CA PRO A 21 13.32 6.07 -0.45
C PRO A 21 13.75 6.54 0.94
N GLU A 22 13.86 7.85 1.11
CA GLU A 22 14.08 8.48 2.41
C GLU A 22 13.04 8.01 3.45
N LYS A 23 13.48 7.90 4.71
CA LYS A 23 12.62 7.44 5.80
C LYS A 23 11.37 8.32 5.95
N PHE A 24 10.22 7.68 6.08
CA PHE A 24 8.95 8.34 6.36
C PHE A 24 8.86 8.76 7.82
N SER A 25 8.63 10.05 8.05
CA SER A 25 8.51 10.66 9.37
C SER A 25 7.09 11.07 9.76
N GLY A 26 6.08 10.66 8.97
CA GLY A 26 4.68 11.04 9.19
C GLY A 26 4.21 12.22 8.33
N GLN A 27 5.10 12.89 7.58
CA GLN A 27 4.76 14.04 6.73
C GLN A 27 4.94 13.72 5.24
N PHE A 28 4.23 14.46 4.38
CA PHE A 28 4.29 14.31 2.92
C PHE A 28 4.06 12.87 2.43
N PHE A 29 3.10 12.18 3.05
CA PHE A 29 2.86 10.76 2.82
C PHE A 29 2.69 10.41 1.34
N LYS A 30 1.94 11.19 0.57
CA LYS A 30 1.78 10.96 -0.89
C LYS A 30 3.10 10.90 -1.64
N ARG A 31 4.05 11.79 -1.35
CA ARG A 31 5.35 11.81 -2.01
C ARG A 31 6.16 10.58 -1.63
N TRP A 32 6.19 10.25 -0.34
CA TRP A 32 6.88 9.06 0.14
C TRP A 32 6.28 7.79 -0.45
N GLN A 33 4.95 7.68 -0.43
CA GLN A 33 4.18 6.55 -0.94
C GLN A 33 4.48 6.30 -2.43
N GLN A 34 4.50 7.34 -3.26
CA GLN A 34 4.82 7.21 -4.68
C GLN A 34 6.26 6.74 -4.91
N ARG A 35 7.24 7.32 -4.19
CA ARG A 35 8.64 6.87 -4.26
C ARG A 35 8.79 5.41 -3.85
N MET A 36 8.07 4.99 -2.81
CA MET A 36 8.06 3.61 -2.34
C MET A 36 7.41 2.66 -3.35
N LYS A 37 6.26 3.01 -3.95
CA LYS A 37 5.63 2.21 -5.01
C LYS A 37 6.56 2.02 -6.21
N ILE A 38 7.28 3.06 -6.62
CA ILE A 38 8.27 2.99 -7.71
C ILE A 38 9.39 2.02 -7.33
N TRP A 39 9.94 2.14 -6.12
CA TRP A 39 11.01 1.24 -5.65
C TRP A 39 10.55 -0.22 -5.60
N LEU A 40 9.36 -0.50 -5.04
CA LEU A 40 8.78 -1.84 -5.01
C LEU A 40 8.54 -2.41 -6.41
N THR A 41 8.13 -1.56 -7.37
CA THR A 41 7.99 -1.95 -8.78
C THR A 41 9.33 -2.36 -9.38
N MET A 42 10.37 -1.54 -9.17
CA MET A 42 11.72 -1.83 -9.67
C MET A 42 12.30 -3.13 -9.10
N LYS A 43 11.94 -3.48 -7.86
CA LYS A 43 12.38 -4.72 -7.21
C LYS A 43 11.44 -5.91 -7.45
N GLY A 44 10.36 -5.75 -8.23
CA GLY A 44 9.40 -6.82 -8.51
C GLY A 44 8.54 -7.24 -7.32
N LEU A 45 8.37 -6.34 -6.35
CA LEU A 45 7.68 -6.56 -5.08
C LEU A 45 6.30 -5.90 -5.02
N LEU A 46 5.89 -5.10 -6.02
CA LEU A 46 4.62 -4.37 -5.98
C LEU A 46 3.41 -5.27 -5.72
N THR A 47 3.46 -6.52 -6.18
CA THR A 47 2.37 -7.49 -6.01
C THR A 47 2.05 -7.79 -4.54
N VAL A 48 3.00 -7.65 -3.63
CA VAL A 48 2.83 -7.99 -2.20
C VAL A 48 2.01 -6.96 -1.42
N ILE A 49 1.91 -5.73 -1.94
CA ILE A 49 1.06 -4.69 -1.36
C ILE A 49 -0.32 -4.60 -2.04
N GLN A 50 -0.50 -5.27 -3.19
CA GLN A 50 -1.75 -5.24 -3.97
C GLN A 50 -2.59 -6.49 -3.77
N VAL A 51 -1.98 -7.67 -3.72
CA VAL A 51 -2.67 -8.96 -3.74
C VAL A 51 -2.74 -9.54 -2.34
N ILE A 52 -3.95 -9.93 -1.92
CA ILE A 52 -4.17 -10.71 -0.69
C ILE A 52 -3.57 -12.11 -0.90
N ARG A 53 -2.90 -12.65 0.12
CA ARG A 53 -2.24 -13.96 0.11
C ARG A 53 -3.07 -15.00 -0.69
N PRO A 54 -2.49 -15.68 -1.69
CA PRO A 54 -3.21 -16.74 -2.39
C PRO A 54 -3.53 -17.90 -1.42
N GLU A 55 -4.80 -18.31 -1.39
CA GLU A 55 -5.23 -19.43 -0.55
C GLU A 55 -4.84 -20.78 -1.17
N PRO A 56 -4.40 -21.76 -0.37
CA PRO A 56 -4.11 -23.10 -0.87
C PRO A 56 -5.41 -23.78 -1.30
N THR A 57 -5.52 -24.18 -2.57
CA THR A 57 -6.62 -25.00 -3.07
C THR A 57 -6.35 -26.49 -2.78
N ASP A 58 -7.38 -27.27 -2.44
CA ASP A 58 -7.28 -28.71 -2.08
C ASP A 58 -6.55 -29.58 -3.11
N THR A 59 -6.44 -29.13 -4.36
CA THR A 59 -5.80 -29.86 -5.46
C THR A 59 -4.27 -29.73 -5.49
N ASN A 60 -3.67 -28.85 -4.68
CA ASN A 60 -2.24 -28.58 -4.74
C ASN A 60 -1.62 -28.37 -3.34
N PRO A 61 -1.07 -29.41 -2.72
CA PRO A 61 -0.40 -29.28 -1.44
C PRO A 61 0.91 -28.53 -1.65
N ARG A 62 0.90 -27.22 -1.36
CA ARG A 62 2.11 -26.37 -1.22
C ARG A 62 2.93 -26.25 -2.51
N THR A 63 2.38 -25.59 -3.52
CA THR A 63 3.14 -25.16 -4.69
C THR A 63 4.15 -24.09 -4.32
N ALA A 64 5.36 -24.19 -4.87
CA ALA A 64 6.46 -23.21 -4.70
C ALA A 64 6.05 -21.73 -4.86
N GLU A 65 4.93 -21.46 -5.54
CA GLU A 65 4.31 -20.14 -5.69
C GLU A 65 3.88 -19.51 -4.36
N ILE A 66 3.31 -20.28 -3.43
CA ILE A 66 2.90 -19.77 -2.11
C ILE A 66 4.14 -19.44 -1.26
N GLU A 67 5.17 -20.28 -1.31
CA GLU A 67 6.43 -20.04 -0.62
C GLU A 67 7.15 -18.81 -1.19
N GLN A 68 7.16 -18.67 -2.53
CA GLN A 68 7.70 -17.49 -3.20
C GLN A 68 6.91 -16.23 -2.86
N TRP A 69 5.58 -16.32 -2.72
CA TRP A 69 4.78 -15.18 -2.27
C TRP A 69 5.11 -14.79 -0.83
N ILE A 70 5.24 -15.76 0.08
CA ILE A 70 5.62 -15.51 1.49
C ILE A 70 7.00 -14.85 1.58
N GLU A 71 7.97 -15.34 0.81
CA GLU A 71 9.31 -14.73 0.75
C GLU A 71 9.21 -13.28 0.27
N LYS A 72 8.49 -13.02 -0.83
CA LYS A 72 8.29 -11.66 -1.33
C LYS A 72 7.55 -10.77 -0.32
N ASP A 73 6.55 -11.29 0.39
CA ASP A 73 5.82 -10.55 1.42
C ASP A 73 6.73 -10.15 2.58
N GLN A 74 7.57 -11.07 3.07
CA GLN A 74 8.55 -10.78 4.11
C GLN A 74 9.56 -9.71 3.66
N ILE A 75 10.03 -9.81 2.42
CA ILE A 75 10.95 -8.84 1.81
C ILE A 75 10.28 -7.46 1.67
N GLY A 76 9.06 -7.42 1.13
CA GLY A 76 8.28 -6.20 0.94
C GLY A 76 7.98 -5.52 2.27
N ARG A 77 7.54 -6.29 3.28
CA ARG A 77 7.30 -5.82 4.65
C ARG A 77 8.58 -5.23 5.24
N GLY A 78 9.69 -5.95 5.14
CA GLY A 78 10.99 -5.50 5.63
C GLY A 78 11.46 -4.19 4.97
N ALA A 79 11.25 -4.05 3.66
CA ALA A 79 11.58 -2.82 2.94
C ALA A 79 10.70 -1.63 3.36
N ILE A 80 9.39 -1.85 3.52
CA ILE A 80 8.46 -0.82 4.00
C ILE A 80 8.87 -0.36 5.40
N LEU A 81 9.10 -1.30 6.33
CA LEU A 81 9.54 -1.01 7.69
C LEU A 81 10.89 -0.27 7.72
N SER A 82 11.85 -0.69 6.89
CA SER A 82 13.18 -0.04 6.81
C SER A 82 13.11 1.40 6.30
N ALA A 83 12.08 1.73 5.55
CA ALA A 83 11.81 3.07 5.06
C ALA A 83 10.90 3.89 5.99
N LEU A 84 10.60 3.39 7.19
CA LEU A 84 9.97 4.18 8.26
C LEU A 84 11.05 4.84 9.13
N SER A 85 10.71 5.97 9.74
CA SER A 85 11.45 6.51 10.88
C SER A 85 11.38 5.54 12.05
N ASP A 86 12.37 5.60 12.95
CA ASP A 86 12.49 4.63 14.04
C ASP A 86 11.25 4.65 14.96
N THR A 87 10.66 5.83 15.18
CA THR A 87 9.40 5.98 15.93
C THR A 87 8.20 5.30 15.27
N LEU A 88 8.12 5.32 13.93
CA LEU A 88 7.06 4.62 13.19
C LEU A 88 7.36 3.13 13.07
N PHE A 89 8.64 2.76 12.94
CA PHE A 89 9.06 1.37 12.96
C PHE A 89 8.58 0.68 14.25
N ASP A 90 8.84 1.28 15.41
CA ASP A 90 8.46 0.71 16.72
C ASP A 90 6.94 0.51 16.86
N VAL A 91 6.13 1.33 16.18
CA VAL A 91 4.66 1.20 16.17
C VAL A 91 4.19 0.07 15.26
N TYR A 92 4.88 -0.16 14.14
CA TYR A 92 4.42 -1.04 13.07
C TYR A 92 5.22 -2.32 12.89
N CYS A 93 6.28 -2.54 13.67
CA CYS A 93 7.19 -3.69 13.51
C CYS A 93 6.61 -5.05 13.90
N SER A 94 5.38 -5.09 14.43
CA SER A 94 4.69 -6.33 14.81
C SER A 94 4.70 -7.35 13.67
N ASP A 95 5.03 -8.60 13.99
CA ASP A 95 5.03 -9.72 13.02
C ASP A 95 3.60 -10.15 12.60
N SER A 96 2.57 -9.53 13.18
CA SER A 96 1.18 -9.71 12.74
C SER A 96 0.86 -9.04 11.41
N TYR A 97 1.68 -8.09 10.96
CA TYR A 97 1.47 -7.40 9.69
C TYR A 97 2.03 -8.19 8.51
N THR A 98 1.24 -8.31 7.44
CA THR A 98 1.74 -8.61 6.09
C THR A 98 2.19 -7.31 5.44
N ALA A 99 2.92 -7.38 4.33
CA ALA A 99 3.28 -6.16 3.59
C ALA A 99 2.02 -5.38 3.17
N LYS A 100 0.97 -6.09 2.74
CA LYS A 100 -0.32 -5.50 2.40
C LYS A 100 -1.01 -4.84 3.60
N SER A 101 -1.18 -5.54 4.73
CA SER A 101 -1.90 -4.96 5.87
C SER A 101 -1.13 -3.79 6.50
N LEU A 102 0.20 -3.83 6.49
CA LEU A 102 1.04 -2.69 6.85
C LEU A 102 0.81 -1.51 5.90
N TRP A 103 0.83 -1.77 4.60
CA TRP A 103 0.62 -0.76 3.58
C TRP A 103 -0.76 -0.08 3.69
N ASP A 104 -1.81 -0.88 3.86
CA ASP A 104 -3.19 -0.41 4.00
C ASP A 104 -3.36 0.43 5.29
N GLU A 105 -2.73 0.02 6.40
CA GLU A 105 -2.79 0.78 7.66
C GLU A 105 -2.04 2.12 7.57
N LEU A 106 -0.89 2.15 6.88
CA LEU A 106 -0.17 3.39 6.59
C LEU A 106 -1.00 4.33 5.71
N ASP A 107 -1.63 3.79 4.66
CA ASP A 107 -2.50 4.58 3.79
C ASP A 107 -3.69 5.14 4.57
N ARG A 108 -4.41 4.30 5.31
CA ARG A 108 -5.55 4.70 6.14
C ARG A 108 -5.20 5.81 7.13
N LYS A 109 -4.02 5.79 7.73
CA LYS A 109 -3.66 6.75 8.78
C LYS A 109 -3.08 8.05 8.24
N TYR A 110 -2.28 8.00 7.18
CA TYR A 110 -1.49 9.15 6.71
C TYR A 110 -1.98 9.75 5.41
N ASN A 111 -2.91 9.10 4.71
CA ASN A 111 -3.52 9.61 3.49
C ASN A 111 -4.74 10.52 3.77
N THR A 112 -4.60 11.41 4.76
CA THR A 112 -5.72 12.24 5.25
C THR A 112 -6.19 13.29 4.25
N GLU A 113 -5.29 13.79 3.39
CA GLU A 113 -5.63 14.76 2.34
C GLU A 113 -6.58 14.14 1.31
N GLU A 114 -6.30 12.92 0.85
CA GLU A 114 -7.16 12.22 -0.11
C GLU A 114 -8.50 11.85 0.52
N GLN A 115 -8.50 11.34 1.75
CA GLN A 115 -9.75 11.07 2.49
C GLN A 115 -10.58 12.34 2.71
N GLY A 116 -9.92 13.50 2.90
CA GLY A 116 -10.57 14.80 3.01
C GLY A 116 -11.21 15.23 1.69
N LEU A 117 -10.51 15.04 0.57
CA LEU A 117 -11.01 15.33 -0.77
C LEU A 117 -12.20 14.43 -1.14
N GLU A 118 -12.11 13.13 -0.86
CA GLU A 118 -13.21 12.17 -1.09
C GLU A 118 -14.45 12.56 -0.28
N LYS A 119 -14.30 12.82 1.03
CA LYS A 119 -15.40 13.29 1.88
C LYS A 119 -16.00 14.61 1.40
N TYR A 120 -15.17 15.52 0.90
CA TYR A 120 -15.63 16.78 0.33
C TYR A 120 -16.42 16.56 -0.96
N SER A 121 -15.93 15.72 -1.88
CA SER A 121 -16.62 15.39 -3.13
C SER A 121 -17.98 14.73 -2.88
N VAL A 122 -18.04 13.72 -2.00
CA VAL A 122 -19.29 13.08 -1.56
C VAL A 122 -20.26 14.13 -0.99
N SER A 123 -19.77 14.96 -0.08
CA SER A 123 -20.54 16.03 0.55
C SER A 123 -21.08 17.06 -0.45
N LYS A 124 -20.30 17.41 -1.47
CA LYS A 124 -20.68 18.39 -2.49
C LYS A 124 -21.70 17.81 -3.47
N PHE A 125 -21.54 16.55 -3.87
CA PHE A 125 -22.52 15.84 -4.69
C PHE A 125 -23.87 15.72 -3.98
N MET A 126 -23.89 15.26 -2.72
CA MET A 126 -25.14 15.11 -1.94
C MET A 126 -25.88 16.42 -1.68
N ARG A 127 -25.16 17.55 -1.64
CA ARG A 127 -25.76 18.89 -1.40
C ARG A 127 -26.02 19.66 -2.69
N TYR A 128 -25.71 19.09 -3.86
CA TYR A 128 -25.88 19.79 -5.12
C TYR A 128 -27.37 20.04 -5.40
N GLN A 129 -27.71 21.29 -5.68
CA GLN A 129 -29.04 21.70 -6.11
C GLN A 129 -28.90 22.56 -7.35
N MET A 130 -29.72 22.28 -8.37
CA MET A 130 -29.77 23.12 -9.56
C MET A 130 -30.41 24.47 -9.23
N VAL A 131 -29.89 25.53 -9.84
CA VAL A 131 -30.36 26.92 -9.69
C VAL A 131 -30.94 27.43 -11.01
N GLU A 132 -31.95 28.29 -10.93
CA GLU A 132 -32.72 28.77 -12.10
C GLU A 132 -31.94 29.75 -12.99
N ASP A 133 -30.89 30.37 -12.47
CA ASP A 133 -30.10 31.42 -13.12
C ASP A 133 -28.92 30.90 -13.95
N ARG A 134 -28.73 29.57 -14.02
CA ARG A 134 -27.65 28.92 -14.78
C ARG A 134 -28.20 27.96 -15.83
N SER A 135 -27.49 27.79 -16.94
CA SER A 135 -27.94 26.88 -17.98
C SER A 135 -27.90 25.43 -17.49
N VAL A 136 -28.83 24.61 -17.99
CA VAL A 136 -28.86 23.17 -17.67
C VAL A 136 -27.56 22.47 -18.11
N ALA A 137 -26.93 22.93 -19.20
CA ALA A 137 -25.69 22.36 -19.71
C ALA A 137 -24.51 22.57 -18.76
N GLU A 138 -24.31 23.79 -18.23
CA GLU A 138 -23.26 24.08 -17.25
C GLU A 138 -23.46 23.29 -15.96
N GLN A 139 -24.71 23.23 -15.49
CA GLN A 139 -25.05 22.50 -14.28
C GLN A 139 -24.91 20.99 -14.43
N THR A 140 -25.21 20.45 -15.62
CA THR A 140 -24.99 19.04 -15.95
C THR A 140 -23.49 18.71 -15.95
N HIS A 141 -22.66 19.60 -16.52
CA HIS A 141 -21.22 19.42 -16.52
C HIS A 141 -20.63 19.40 -15.10
N GLU A 142 -21.13 20.25 -14.19
CA GLU A 142 -20.74 20.22 -12.78
C GLU A 142 -21.11 18.91 -12.09
N ILE A 143 -22.30 18.37 -12.33
CA ILE A 143 -22.74 17.08 -11.78
C ILE A 143 -21.86 15.95 -12.30
N ILE A 144 -21.57 15.92 -13.61
CA ILE A 144 -20.69 14.91 -14.22
C ILE A 144 -19.29 14.97 -13.59
N ASN A 145 -18.74 16.17 -13.37
CA ASN A 145 -17.44 16.32 -12.72
C ASN A 145 -17.46 15.82 -11.27
N LEU A 146 -18.55 16.04 -10.53
CA LEU A 146 -18.73 15.51 -9.18
C LEU A 146 -18.89 13.98 -9.18
N GLU A 147 -19.60 13.42 -10.15
CA GLU A 147 -19.75 11.99 -10.35
C GLU A 147 -18.41 11.30 -10.66
N HIS A 148 -17.60 11.87 -11.56
CA HIS A 148 -16.25 11.36 -11.83
C HIS A 148 -15.36 11.39 -10.59
N ALA A 149 -15.38 12.48 -9.83
CA ALA A 149 -14.64 12.59 -8.57
C ALA A 149 -15.14 11.60 -7.50
N LEU A 150 -16.38 11.12 -7.60
CA LEU A 150 -16.98 10.12 -6.72
C LEU A 150 -16.58 8.69 -7.14
N ALA A 151 -16.59 8.39 -8.44
CA ALA A 151 -16.14 7.09 -8.96
C ALA A 151 -14.68 6.80 -8.60
N ASP A 152 -13.81 7.83 -8.65
CA ASP A 152 -12.42 7.74 -8.21
C ASP A 152 -12.26 7.49 -6.70
N ALA A 153 -13.28 7.84 -5.89
CA ALA A 153 -13.33 7.58 -4.46
C ALA A 153 -13.85 6.16 -4.15
N GLU A 154 -14.88 5.68 -4.88
CA GLU A 154 -15.48 4.37 -4.65
C GLU A 154 -14.58 3.20 -5.10
N MET A 155 -13.83 3.36 -6.21
CA MET A 155 -12.89 2.34 -6.71
C MET A 155 -11.77 1.95 -5.72
N LYS A 156 -11.59 2.68 -4.61
CA LYS A 156 -10.59 2.37 -3.56
C LYS A 156 -11.15 1.60 -2.38
N THR A 157 -12.48 1.47 -2.28
CA THR A 157 -13.16 0.89 -1.10
C THR A 157 -13.70 -0.54 -1.33
N SER A 158 -13.57 -1.08 -2.54
CA SER A 158 -14.05 -2.41 -2.93
C SER A 158 -12.94 -3.40 -3.26
#